data_AF-A0A812T0Q9-F1
#
_entry.id   AF-A0A812T0Q9-F1
#
_cell.length_a   1.000
_cell.length_b   1.000
_cell.length_c   1.000
_cell.angle_alpha   90.00
_cell.angle_beta   90.00
_cell.angle_gamma   90.00
#
_symmetry.space_group_name_H-M   'P 1'
#
loop_
_entity.id
_entity.type
_entity.pdbx_description
1 polymer ?
#
loop_
_entity_poly.entity_id
_entity_poly.type
_entity_poly.pdbx_seq_one_letter_code
_entity_poly.pdbx_strand_id
1 'polypeptide(L)'
;MAFELEYRYTFLSVKEEAEESESGRARARSSPPGRARSVVTAETAEEESSMRTYLCSLAQTAADFRQGRQEPELAEPENTPPKGPVLAPELRQLVPSWGSLGHPEACRRPCIFFISGHCANGQDCDYCHMEHVEKMPKLDKKQRAMVQQCTQAQLLNLFVPLCRGRAERFGFLKEAAEILKLMEESSTTTQLPESLSSREFRNLRKALGKMSFVSLVGVLITHQSHNGRDVNLATQLVNSLDILREQLLTSCQLLWKIVAPAPQPQSFADFLRSSVAERASPRLPIR
;
A
#
# COMPACT_ATOMS: atom_id res chain seq x y z
N MET A 1 33.53 -6.43 -45.49
CA MET A 1 33.57 -6.69 -44.03
C MET A 1 32.38 -7.56 -43.70
N ALA A 2 32.60 -8.83 -43.38
CA ALA A 2 31.53 -9.76 -43.00
C ALA A 2 31.34 -9.65 -41.49
N PHE A 3 30.18 -9.17 -41.05
CA PHE A 3 29.86 -9.06 -39.63
C PHE A 3 29.24 -10.37 -39.14
N GLU A 4 29.88 -11.01 -38.15
CA GLU A 4 29.37 -12.22 -37.54
C GLU A 4 28.33 -11.84 -36.46
N LEU A 5 27.10 -12.33 -36.61
CA LEU A 5 25.99 -12.04 -35.69
C LEU A 5 25.87 -13.17 -34.66
N GLU A 6 25.86 -12.81 -33.38
CA GLU A 6 25.57 -13.71 -32.27
C GLU A 6 24.20 -13.41 -31.67
N TYR A 7 23.34 -14.43 -31.57
CA TYR A 7 22.05 -14.31 -30.90
C TYR A 7 22.19 -14.69 -29.42
N ARG A 8 21.79 -13.79 -28.53
CA ARG A 8 21.62 -14.09 -27.10
C ARG A 8 20.21 -13.72 -26.67
N TYR A 9 19.39 -14.75 -26.44
CA TYR A 9 17.95 -14.63 -26.17
C TYR A 9 17.21 -13.90 -27.32
N THR A 10 16.33 -12.93 -27.01
CA THR A 10 15.57 -12.15 -28.01
C THR A 10 16.39 -11.04 -28.67
N PHE A 11 17.70 -10.94 -28.41
CA PHE A 11 18.54 -9.86 -28.92
C PHE A 11 19.65 -10.39 -29.84
N LEU A 12 19.80 -9.73 -31.00
CA LEU A 12 20.94 -9.89 -31.90
C LEU A 12 22.08 -8.97 -31.45
N SER A 13 23.28 -9.53 -31.30
CA SER A 13 24.52 -8.78 -31.08
C SER A 13 25.48 -9.01 -32.24
N VAL A 14 26.22 -7.98 -32.65
CA VAL A 14 27.30 -8.07 -33.64
C VAL A 14 28.60 -8.30 -32.89
N LYS A 15 29.38 -9.33 -33.25
CA LYS A 15 30.74 -9.49 -32.74
C LYS A 15 31.66 -8.52 -33.48
N GLU A 16 32.11 -7.49 -32.78
CA GLU A 16 33.22 -6.63 -33.23
C GLU A 16 34.51 -7.22 -32.65
N GLU A 17 35.44 -7.62 -33.54
CA GLU A 17 36.78 -8.06 -33.14
C GLU A 17 37.53 -6.88 -32.50
N ALA A 18 37.98 -7.07 -31.28
CA ALA A 18 38.49 -6.01 -30.42
C ALA A 18 39.91 -5.60 -30.84
N GLU A 19 40.04 -4.43 -31.47
CA GLU A 19 41.27 -3.64 -31.37
C GLU A 19 41.20 -2.79 -30.10
N GLU A 20 42.19 -2.99 -29.24
CA GLU A 20 42.35 -2.35 -27.94
C GLU A 20 42.24 -0.83 -28.01
N SER A 21 41.12 -0.30 -27.53
CA SER A 21 41.03 1.09 -27.11
C SER A 21 40.18 1.18 -25.85
N GLU A 22 40.87 1.42 -24.72
CA GLU A 22 40.27 1.64 -23.41
C GLU A 22 39.32 2.85 -23.45
N SER A 23 38.03 2.58 -23.62
CA SER A 23 36.97 3.51 -23.24
C SER A 23 35.69 2.71 -23.01
N GLY A 24 35.54 2.21 -21.79
CA GLY A 24 34.28 1.61 -21.34
C GLY A 24 33.11 2.56 -21.68
N ARG A 25 32.15 2.07 -22.45
CA ARG A 25 30.93 2.82 -22.81
C ARG A 25 30.18 3.17 -21.53
N ALA A 26 30.45 4.37 -21.02
CA ALA A 26 29.75 4.94 -19.89
C ALA A 26 28.26 5.07 -20.25
N ARG A 27 27.39 4.70 -19.30
CA ARG A 27 25.96 5.06 -19.33
C ARG A 27 25.85 6.55 -19.65
N ALA A 28 24.97 6.91 -20.59
CA ALA A 28 24.70 8.31 -20.91
C ALA A 28 24.29 9.07 -19.64
N ARG A 29 25.22 9.87 -19.11
CA ARG A 29 24.92 10.89 -18.12
C ARG A 29 24.36 12.07 -18.91
N SER A 30 23.05 12.11 -19.11
CA SER A 30 22.41 13.34 -19.56
C SER A 30 22.63 14.38 -18.48
N SER A 31 23.57 15.30 -18.69
CA SER A 31 23.62 16.55 -17.93
C SER A 31 22.26 17.26 -18.11
N PRO A 32 21.73 17.95 -17.08
CA PRO A 32 20.62 18.87 -17.32
C PRO A 32 21.05 19.84 -18.42
N PRO A 33 20.13 20.30 -19.29
CA PRO A 33 20.48 21.23 -20.35
C PRO A 33 21.27 22.37 -19.73
N GLY A 34 22.51 22.54 -20.20
CA GLY A 34 23.36 23.64 -19.78
C GLY A 34 22.58 24.93 -19.93
N ARG A 35 22.73 25.86 -18.97
CA ARG A 35 22.01 27.13 -18.91
C ARG A 35 22.26 27.90 -20.22
N ALA A 36 21.47 27.60 -21.25
CA ALA A 36 21.26 28.48 -22.37
C ALA A 36 20.77 29.76 -21.72
N ARG A 37 21.54 30.82 -21.92
CA ARG A 37 21.18 32.15 -21.44
C ARG A 37 19.86 32.46 -22.12
N SER A 38 18.76 32.21 -21.40
CA SER A 38 17.42 32.52 -21.87
C SER A 38 17.47 33.97 -22.30
N VAL A 39 17.23 34.21 -23.59
CA VAL A 39 16.93 35.56 -24.04
C VAL A 39 15.57 35.83 -23.42
N VAL A 40 15.59 36.43 -22.23
CA VAL A 40 14.40 36.91 -21.55
C VAL A 40 13.81 37.96 -22.48
N THR A 41 12.76 37.59 -23.22
CA THR A 41 11.99 38.57 -23.97
C THR A 41 11.26 39.44 -22.95
N ALA A 42 11.06 40.73 -23.25
CA ALA A 42 10.40 41.66 -22.32
C ALA A 42 9.05 41.11 -21.83
N GLU A 43 8.31 40.43 -22.71
CA GLU A 43 7.04 39.76 -22.41
C GLU A 43 7.18 38.67 -21.34
N THR A 44 8.23 37.83 -21.41
CA THR A 44 8.48 36.79 -20.38
C THR A 44 8.91 37.35 -19.04
N ALA A 45 9.60 38.50 -19.02
CA ALA A 45 9.95 39.19 -17.78
C ALA A 45 8.73 39.81 -17.10
N GLU A 46 7.80 40.35 -17.89
CA GLU A 46 6.55 40.93 -17.41
C GLU A 46 5.62 39.86 -16.83
N GLU A 47 5.51 38.70 -17.50
CA GLU A 47 4.77 37.55 -16.98
C GLU A 47 5.38 37.01 -15.68
N GLU A 48 6.71 36.90 -15.60
CA GLU A 48 7.39 36.48 -14.37
C GLU A 48 7.17 37.48 -13.22
N SER A 49 7.19 38.78 -13.52
CA SER A 49 6.90 39.84 -12.54
C SER A 49 5.44 39.78 -12.06
N SER A 50 4.50 39.55 -12.97
CA SER A 50 3.08 39.37 -12.65
C SER A 50 2.85 38.15 -11.75
N MET A 51 3.47 37.02 -12.07
CA MET A 51 3.41 35.81 -11.26
C MET A 51 4.02 36.01 -9.87
N ARG A 52 5.16 36.68 -9.76
CA ARG A 52 5.78 36.99 -8.47
C ARG A 52 4.90 37.90 -7.61
N THR A 53 4.28 38.90 -8.22
CA THR A 53 3.36 39.83 -7.52
C THR A 53 2.13 39.09 -7.00
N TYR A 54 1.57 38.17 -7.78
CA TYR A 54 0.46 37.32 -7.37
C TYR A 54 0.83 36.36 -6.22
N LEU A 55 2.03 35.76 -6.25
CA LEU A 55 2.50 34.91 -5.16
C LEU A 55 2.70 35.69 -3.86
N CYS A 56 3.22 36.92 -3.94
CA CYS A 56 3.34 37.81 -2.78
C CYS A 56 1.98 38.19 -2.19
N SER A 57 0.97 38.49 -3.02
CA SER A 57 -0.36 38.83 -2.53
C SER A 57 -1.09 37.65 -1.88
N LEU A 58 -0.89 36.43 -2.39
CA LEU A 58 -1.37 35.19 -1.75
C LEU A 58 -0.69 34.96 -0.38
N ALA A 59 0.61 35.22 -0.28
CA ALA A 59 1.33 35.08 0.98
C ALA A 59 0.85 36.10 2.02
N GLN A 60 0.58 37.34 1.60
CA GLN A 60 0.03 38.40 2.44
C GLN A 60 -1.40 38.10 2.90
N THR A 61 -2.29 37.71 1.99
CA THR A 61 -3.64 37.28 2.39
C THR A 61 -3.60 36.12 3.38
N ALA A 62 -2.72 35.13 3.19
CA ALA A 62 -2.54 34.05 4.16
C ALA A 62 -1.95 34.50 5.51
N ALA A 63 -1.22 35.61 5.56
CA ALA A 63 -0.75 36.22 6.80
C ALA A 63 -1.88 37.01 7.49
N ASP A 64 -2.69 37.74 6.72
CA ASP A 64 -3.83 38.50 7.23
C ASP A 64 -4.91 37.56 7.80
N PHE A 65 -5.18 36.43 7.14
CA PHE A 65 -6.04 35.37 7.68
C PHE A 65 -5.51 34.75 8.97
N ARG A 66 -4.18 34.75 9.18
CA ARG A 66 -3.56 34.31 10.44
C ARG A 66 -3.66 35.37 11.54
N GLN A 67 -3.57 36.65 11.19
CA GLN A 67 -3.65 37.76 12.14
C GLN A 67 -5.11 38.10 12.55
N GLY A 68 -6.09 37.76 11.71
CA GLY A 68 -7.52 37.95 12.01
C GLY A 68 -8.13 36.94 12.99
N ARG A 69 -7.44 35.84 13.33
CA ARG A 69 -7.79 35.00 14.48
C ARG A 69 -7.11 35.58 15.72
N GLN A 70 -7.87 36.26 16.57
CA GLN A 70 -7.58 36.21 18.00
C GLN A 70 -7.78 34.76 18.45
N GLU A 71 -6.68 34.02 18.62
CA GLU A 71 -6.69 32.80 19.42
C GLU A 71 -6.97 33.20 20.88
N PRO A 72 -8.07 32.75 21.51
CA PRO A 72 -8.08 32.68 22.95
C PRO A 72 -6.97 31.71 23.38
N GLU A 73 -6.13 32.16 24.32
CA GLU A 73 -5.08 31.38 24.97
C GLU A 73 -5.70 30.10 25.58
N LEU A 74 -5.65 29.00 24.83
CA LEU A 74 -5.97 27.67 25.30
C LEU A 74 -4.82 26.75 24.91
N ALA A 75 -4.20 26.22 25.97
CA ALA A 75 -3.19 25.17 26.07
C ALA A 75 -2.78 24.46 24.76
N GLU A 76 -1.46 24.34 24.59
CA GLU A 76 -0.81 23.49 23.59
C GLU A 76 -1.53 22.14 23.46
N PRO A 77 -2.09 21.79 22.29
CA PRO A 77 -2.53 20.42 22.07
C PRO A 77 -1.26 19.58 21.93
N GLU A 78 -0.93 18.83 22.98
CA GLU A 78 -0.04 17.68 22.88
C GLU A 78 -0.44 16.88 21.64
N ASN A 79 0.54 16.68 20.76
CA ASN A 79 0.45 15.87 19.56
C ASN A 79 0.25 14.40 19.99
N THR A 80 -0.96 14.07 20.43
CA THR A 80 -1.37 12.70 20.68
C THR A 80 -1.94 12.18 19.37
N PRO A 81 -1.26 11.22 18.69
CA PRO A 81 -1.84 10.58 17.52
C PRO A 81 -3.19 9.97 17.92
N PRO A 82 -4.17 9.93 17.00
CA PRO A 82 -5.50 9.43 17.30
C PRO A 82 -5.37 8.04 17.91
N LYS A 83 -5.70 7.93 19.20
CA LYS A 83 -5.76 6.64 19.89
C LYS A 83 -6.81 5.83 19.16
N GLY A 84 -6.34 4.86 18.37
CA GLY A 84 -7.18 3.83 17.80
C GLY A 84 -8.00 3.13 18.88
N PRO A 85 -9.02 2.35 18.50
CA PRO A 85 -9.88 1.65 19.45
C PRO A 85 -9.03 0.93 20.50
N VAL A 86 -9.32 1.22 21.78
CA VAL A 86 -8.57 0.69 22.92
C VAL A 86 -8.92 -0.79 23.07
N LEU A 87 -8.25 -1.65 22.32
CA LEU A 87 -8.30 -3.10 22.56
C LEU A 87 -7.73 -3.42 23.94
N ALA A 88 -8.30 -4.45 24.57
CA ALA A 88 -7.86 -4.97 25.86
C ALA A 88 -6.33 -5.23 25.87
N PRO A 89 -5.62 -5.00 26.98
CA PRO A 89 -4.14 -5.07 27.06
C PRO A 89 -3.55 -6.41 26.59
N GLU A 90 -4.29 -7.50 26.74
CA GLU A 90 -3.87 -8.86 26.37
C GLU A 90 -3.79 -9.06 24.86
N LEU A 91 -4.61 -8.36 24.08
CA LEU A 91 -4.67 -8.47 22.62
C LEU A 91 -3.48 -7.78 21.92
N ARG A 92 -2.83 -6.81 22.58
CA ARG A 92 -1.70 -6.05 22.03
C ARG A 92 -0.45 -6.90 21.82
N GLN A 93 -0.31 -8.01 22.54
CA GLN A 93 0.86 -8.88 22.43
C GLN A 93 0.76 -9.91 21.29
N LEU A 94 -0.43 -10.07 20.67
CA LEU A 94 -0.66 -11.11 19.66
C LEU A 94 -0.27 -10.70 18.24
N VAL A 95 -0.06 -9.40 17.98
CA VAL A 95 0.27 -8.90 16.65
C VAL A 95 1.46 -7.93 16.69
N PRO A 96 2.29 -7.88 15.63
CA PRO A 96 3.48 -7.03 15.62
C PRO A 96 3.17 -5.54 15.44
N SER A 97 1.95 -5.20 15.00
CA SER A 97 1.44 -3.82 14.91
C SER A 97 -0.09 -3.78 14.80
N TRP A 98 -0.71 -2.64 15.11
CA TRP A 98 -2.15 -2.41 14.86
C TRP A 98 -2.54 -2.60 13.40
N GLY A 99 -1.67 -2.21 12.47
CA GLY A 99 -1.92 -2.44 11.05
C GLY A 99 -1.95 -3.92 10.66
N SER A 100 -1.43 -4.81 11.51
CA SER A 100 -1.41 -6.25 11.28
C SER A 100 -2.71 -6.96 11.67
N LEU A 101 -3.65 -6.27 12.29
CA LEU A 101 -4.95 -6.83 12.67
C LEU A 101 -5.73 -7.32 11.45
N GLY A 102 -6.16 -8.59 11.49
CA GLY A 102 -6.90 -9.23 10.40
C GLY A 102 -6.04 -9.75 9.24
N HIS A 103 -4.72 -9.88 9.40
CA HIS A 103 -3.86 -10.50 8.38
C HIS A 103 -4.29 -11.96 8.10
N PRO A 104 -4.28 -12.45 6.85
CA PRO A 104 -3.80 -11.79 5.62
C PRO A 104 -4.87 -11.03 4.82
N GLU A 105 -6.16 -11.22 5.13
CA GLU A 105 -7.25 -10.77 4.27
C GLU A 105 -7.82 -9.40 4.60
N ALA A 106 -7.76 -9.03 5.88
CA ALA A 106 -8.33 -7.81 6.42
C ALA A 106 -7.28 -6.83 7.01
N CYS A 107 -6.00 -7.17 6.99
CA CYS A 107 -4.95 -6.27 7.48
C CYS A 107 -4.83 -5.00 6.65
N ARG A 108 -4.22 -3.99 7.27
CA ARG A 108 -3.87 -2.75 6.59
C ARG A 108 -2.69 -2.97 5.65
N ARG A 109 -2.37 -1.94 4.86
CA ARG A 109 -1.28 -1.98 3.89
C ARG A 109 0.05 -2.30 4.58
N PRO A 110 0.97 -3.02 3.91
CA PRO A 110 2.28 -3.34 4.47
C PRO A 110 3.08 -2.07 4.77
N CYS A 111 3.79 -2.07 5.90
CA CYS A 111 4.63 -0.97 6.33
C CYS A 111 5.94 -0.96 5.54
N ILE A 112 6.12 0.07 4.71
CA ILE A 112 7.36 0.22 3.93
C ILE A 112 8.59 0.42 4.82
N PHE A 113 8.44 1.07 5.98
CA PHE A 113 9.54 1.31 6.90
C PHE A 113 9.94 0.05 7.66
N PHE A 114 8.98 -0.82 7.96
CA PHE A 114 9.27 -2.11 8.60
C PHE A 114 9.96 -3.06 7.62
N ILE A 115 9.47 -3.13 6.38
CA ILE A 115 10.12 -3.92 5.31
C ILE A 115 11.58 -3.48 5.10
N SER A 116 11.86 -2.19 5.21
CA SER A 116 13.22 -1.65 5.09
C SER A 116 14.01 -1.68 6.41
N GLY A 117 13.44 -2.13 7.52
CA GLY A 117 14.13 -2.37 8.80
C GLY A 117 14.26 -1.17 9.74
N HIS A 118 13.50 -0.08 9.53
CA HIS A 118 13.65 1.17 10.28
C HIS A 118 12.28 1.81 10.62
N CYS A 119 11.28 0.99 10.95
CA CYS A 119 10.02 1.50 11.52
C CYS A 119 10.22 1.87 12.99
N ALA A 120 9.98 3.12 13.36
CA ALA A 120 10.07 3.61 14.73
C ALA A 120 8.79 3.37 15.55
N ASN A 121 7.64 3.15 14.90
CA ASN A 121 6.34 3.10 15.56
C ASN A 121 6.06 1.77 16.28
N GLY A 122 6.86 0.73 16.04
CA GLY A 122 6.72 -0.57 16.71
C GLY A 122 5.28 -1.12 16.62
N GLN A 123 4.71 -1.48 17.77
CA GLN A 123 3.34 -1.99 17.86
C GLN A 123 2.28 -0.93 17.51
N ASP A 124 2.59 0.34 17.74
CA ASP A 124 1.69 1.47 17.45
C ASP A 124 1.62 1.83 15.97
N CYS A 125 2.28 1.07 15.08
CA CYS A 125 2.22 1.31 13.65
C CYS A 125 0.84 0.95 13.06
N ASP A 126 0.22 1.92 12.38
CA ASP A 126 -1.01 1.74 11.60
C ASP A 126 -0.84 0.85 10.35
N TYR A 127 0.39 0.46 10.01
CA TYR A 127 0.70 -0.38 8.85
C TYR A 127 1.09 -1.79 9.28
N CYS A 128 0.80 -2.76 8.42
CA CYS A 128 1.03 -4.17 8.72
C CYS A 128 2.54 -4.51 8.71
N HIS A 129 3.01 -5.17 9.75
CA HIS A 129 4.39 -5.64 9.92
C HIS A 129 4.55 -7.14 9.59
N MET A 130 3.48 -7.82 9.18
CA MET A 130 3.56 -9.23 8.76
C MET A 130 4.05 -9.37 7.33
N GLU A 131 4.61 -10.54 7.02
CA GLU A 131 5.10 -10.85 5.68
C GLU A 131 3.94 -10.94 4.69
N HIS A 132 4.04 -10.19 3.57
CA HIS A 132 3.08 -10.28 2.48
C HIS A 132 3.76 -10.97 1.30
N VAL A 133 3.50 -12.26 1.16
CA VAL A 133 4.14 -13.13 0.17
C VAL A 133 3.79 -12.73 -1.27
N GLU A 134 2.59 -12.18 -1.46
CA GLU A 134 2.10 -11.76 -2.77
C GLU A 134 2.01 -10.24 -2.86
N LYS A 135 2.64 -9.66 -3.90
CA LYS A 135 2.42 -8.26 -4.25
C LYS A 135 0.95 -8.09 -4.58
N MET A 136 0.26 -7.22 -3.83
CA MET A 136 -1.14 -6.88 -4.08
C MET A 136 -1.33 -6.57 -5.58
N PRO A 137 -2.20 -7.30 -6.28
CA PRO A 137 -2.36 -7.11 -7.71
C PRO A 137 -2.91 -5.72 -7.97
N LYS A 138 -2.12 -4.91 -8.68
CA LYS A 138 -2.53 -3.58 -9.09
C LYS A 138 -3.38 -3.69 -10.34
N LEU A 139 -4.52 -3.03 -10.36
CA LEU A 139 -5.32 -2.90 -11.56
C LEU A 139 -4.54 -2.12 -12.62
N ASP A 140 -4.51 -2.64 -13.85
CA ASP A 140 -3.87 -1.96 -14.97
C ASP A 140 -4.62 -0.66 -15.36
N LYS A 141 -4.07 0.11 -16.29
CA LYS A 141 -4.69 1.38 -16.72
C LYS A 141 -6.10 1.17 -17.29
N LYS A 142 -6.33 0.10 -18.05
CA LYS A 142 -7.62 -0.20 -18.69
C LYS A 142 -8.65 -0.66 -17.66
N GLN A 143 -8.26 -1.57 -16.77
CA GLN A 143 -9.08 -2.08 -15.67
C GLN A 143 -9.51 -0.96 -14.73
N ARG A 144 -8.61 -0.02 -14.40
CA ARG A 144 -8.98 1.16 -13.59
C ARG A 144 -10.01 2.03 -14.30
N ALA A 145 -9.83 2.30 -15.60
CA ALA A 145 -10.81 3.05 -16.38
C ALA A 145 -12.17 2.34 -16.42
N MET A 146 -12.18 1.00 -16.59
CA MET A 146 -13.43 0.22 -16.55
C MET A 146 -14.12 0.33 -15.19
N VAL A 147 -13.39 0.18 -14.08
CA VAL A 147 -13.96 0.32 -12.73
C VAL A 147 -14.56 1.70 -12.52
N GLN A 148 -13.93 2.75 -13.05
CA GLN A 148 -14.46 4.13 -12.98
C GLN A 148 -15.71 4.34 -13.85
N GLN A 149 -15.86 3.58 -14.93
CA GLN A 149 -17.02 3.66 -15.82
C GLN A 149 -18.22 2.84 -15.33
N CYS A 150 -17.98 1.80 -14.51
CA CYS A 150 -19.04 1.00 -13.92
C CYS A 150 -19.84 1.82 -12.90
N THR A 151 -21.15 1.59 -12.86
CA THR A 151 -21.97 2.13 -11.77
C THR A 151 -21.67 1.39 -10.46
N GLN A 152 -22.01 2.01 -9.33
CA GLN A 152 -21.87 1.37 -8.01
C GLN A 152 -22.60 0.03 -7.93
N ALA A 153 -23.83 -0.07 -8.48
CA ALA A 153 -24.59 -1.31 -8.51
C ALA A 153 -23.87 -2.41 -9.33
N GLN A 154 -23.27 -2.04 -10.47
CA GLN A 154 -22.50 -2.98 -11.29
C GLN A 154 -21.23 -3.47 -10.58
N LEU A 155 -20.54 -2.58 -9.85
CA LEU A 155 -19.39 -2.96 -9.04
C LEU A 155 -19.79 -3.88 -7.88
N LEU A 156 -20.90 -3.59 -7.21
CA LEU A 156 -21.43 -4.43 -6.12
C LEU A 156 -21.78 -5.84 -6.62
N ASN A 157 -22.48 -5.95 -7.76
CA ASN A 157 -22.76 -7.25 -8.39
C ASN A 157 -21.50 -8.05 -8.75
N LEU A 158 -20.39 -7.35 -9.02
CA LEU A 158 -19.09 -7.99 -9.26
C LEU A 158 -18.38 -8.38 -7.96
N PHE A 159 -18.41 -7.52 -6.95
CA PHE A 159 -17.63 -7.66 -5.72
C PHE A 159 -18.27 -8.59 -4.70
N VAL A 160 -19.60 -8.55 -4.51
CA VAL A 160 -20.32 -9.41 -3.55
C VAL A 160 -19.92 -10.89 -3.68
N PRO A 161 -20.02 -11.54 -4.87
CA PRO A 161 -19.65 -12.94 -5.00
C PRO A 161 -18.15 -13.20 -4.80
N LEU A 162 -17.28 -12.23 -5.12
CA LEU A 162 -15.84 -12.35 -4.91
C LEU A 162 -15.48 -12.25 -3.41
N CYS A 163 -16.07 -11.29 -2.71
CA CYS A 163 -15.90 -11.09 -1.27
C CYS A 163 -16.43 -12.30 -0.49
N ARG A 164 -17.61 -12.81 -0.84
CA ARG A 164 -18.22 -14.01 -0.23
C ARG A 164 -17.32 -15.23 -0.41
N GLY A 165 -16.93 -15.55 -1.64
CA GLY A 165 -16.07 -16.70 -1.90
C GLY A 165 -14.69 -16.60 -1.23
N ARG A 166 -14.21 -15.37 -1.00
CA ARG A 166 -12.97 -15.14 -0.27
C ARG A 166 -13.13 -15.34 1.24
N ALA A 167 -14.21 -14.81 1.82
CA ALA A 167 -14.53 -15.04 3.23
C ALA A 167 -14.76 -16.52 3.53
N GLU A 168 -15.38 -17.27 2.61
CA GLU A 168 -15.51 -18.74 2.70
C GLU A 168 -14.14 -19.44 2.64
N ARG A 169 -13.33 -19.10 1.63
CA ARG A 169 -12.01 -19.74 1.42
C ARG A 169 -11.07 -19.57 2.60
N PHE A 170 -11.14 -18.44 3.28
CA PHE A 170 -10.29 -18.10 4.42
C PHE A 170 -11.00 -18.28 5.77
N GLY A 171 -12.23 -18.81 5.78
CA GLY A 171 -12.93 -19.25 6.99
C GLY A 171 -13.44 -18.14 7.91
N PHE A 172 -13.69 -16.93 7.39
CA PHE A 172 -14.21 -15.79 8.18
C PHE A 172 -15.58 -15.28 7.69
N LEU A 173 -16.39 -16.17 7.10
CA LEU A 173 -17.69 -15.79 6.54
C LEU A 173 -18.65 -15.20 7.59
N LYS A 174 -18.58 -15.66 8.85
CA LYS A 174 -19.47 -15.20 9.92
C LYS A 174 -19.15 -13.76 10.33
N GLU A 175 -17.86 -13.47 10.45
CA GLU A 175 -17.32 -12.17 10.83
C GLU A 175 -17.53 -11.16 9.70
N ALA A 176 -17.40 -11.59 8.44
CA ALA A 176 -17.67 -10.74 7.27
C ALA A 176 -19.17 -10.55 6.95
N ALA A 177 -20.08 -11.20 7.67
CA ALA A 177 -21.51 -11.22 7.33
C ALA A 177 -22.13 -9.83 7.24
N GLU A 178 -21.78 -8.93 8.15
CA GLU A 178 -22.31 -7.56 8.16
C GLU A 178 -21.87 -6.77 6.91
N ILE A 179 -20.59 -6.88 6.53
CA ILE A 179 -20.07 -6.22 5.33
C ILE A 179 -20.76 -6.77 4.08
N LEU A 180 -20.91 -8.09 3.99
CA LEU A 180 -21.57 -8.73 2.85
C LEU A 180 -23.03 -8.30 2.74
N LYS A 181 -23.74 -8.22 3.87
CA LYS A 181 -25.12 -7.73 3.93
C LYS A 181 -25.23 -6.28 3.44
N LEU A 182 -24.38 -5.38 3.91
CA LEU A 182 -24.36 -3.98 3.46
C LEU A 182 -24.14 -3.86 1.94
N MET A 183 -23.23 -4.68 1.41
CA MET A 183 -22.95 -4.73 -0.03
C MET A 183 -24.14 -5.30 -0.83
N GLU A 184 -24.83 -6.32 -0.31
CA GLU A 184 -25.98 -6.96 -0.94
C GLU A 184 -27.22 -6.07 -0.94
N GLU A 185 -27.53 -5.41 0.17
CA GLU A 185 -28.66 -4.47 0.28
C GLU A 185 -28.48 -3.26 -0.65
N SER A 186 -27.23 -2.86 -0.86
CA SER A 186 -26.87 -1.79 -1.79
C SER A 186 -26.79 -2.28 -3.25
N SER A 187 -26.82 -3.60 -3.48
CA SER A 187 -26.79 -4.18 -4.83
C SER A 187 -28.21 -4.26 -5.38
N THR A 188 -28.47 -3.52 -6.46
CA THR A 188 -29.71 -3.70 -7.23
C THR A 188 -29.48 -4.70 -8.34
N THR A 189 -30.52 -5.47 -8.70
CA THR A 189 -30.55 -6.31 -9.91
C THR A 189 -30.31 -5.41 -11.12
N THR A 190 -29.06 -5.32 -11.54
CA THR A 190 -28.61 -4.42 -12.60
C THR A 190 -27.87 -5.25 -13.63
N GLN A 191 -28.25 -5.09 -14.90
CA GLN A 191 -27.52 -5.71 -16.00
C GLN A 191 -26.11 -5.10 -16.11
N LEU A 192 -25.14 -5.93 -16.48
CA LEU A 192 -23.77 -5.48 -16.75
C LEU A 192 -23.78 -4.39 -17.84
N PRO A 193 -22.83 -3.45 -17.83
CA PRO A 193 -22.79 -2.42 -18.86
C PRO A 193 -22.60 -3.07 -20.23
N GLU A 194 -23.50 -2.79 -21.17
CA GLU A 194 -23.49 -3.30 -22.55
C GLU A 194 -22.20 -2.93 -23.31
N SER A 195 -21.48 -1.91 -22.82
CA SER A 195 -20.24 -1.39 -23.41
C SER A 195 -18.99 -2.24 -23.14
N LEU A 196 -19.04 -3.23 -22.24
CA LEU A 196 -17.86 -4.03 -21.90
C LEU A 196 -17.79 -5.32 -22.72
N SER A 197 -16.69 -5.52 -23.45
CA SER A 197 -16.41 -6.81 -24.08
C SER A 197 -16.38 -7.93 -23.04
N SER A 198 -16.99 -9.08 -23.34
CA SER A 198 -16.98 -10.24 -22.45
C SER A 198 -15.56 -10.69 -22.07
N ARG A 199 -14.55 -10.43 -22.92
CA ARG A 199 -13.14 -10.72 -22.61
C ARG A 199 -12.57 -9.77 -21.56
N GLU A 200 -12.84 -8.48 -21.70
CA GLU A 200 -12.37 -7.44 -20.78
C GLU A 200 -12.98 -7.64 -19.39
N PHE A 201 -14.29 -7.91 -19.34
CA PHE A 201 -14.98 -8.24 -18.10
C PHE A 201 -14.40 -9.46 -17.40
N ARG A 202 -14.11 -10.55 -18.14
CA ARG A 202 -13.44 -11.74 -17.58
C ARG A 202 -12.05 -11.42 -17.04
N ASN A 203 -11.29 -10.59 -17.73
CA ASN A 203 -9.94 -10.20 -17.29
C ASN A 203 -10.00 -9.35 -16.02
N LEU A 204 -10.92 -8.40 -15.94
CA LEU A 204 -11.15 -7.59 -14.75
C LEU A 204 -11.55 -8.48 -13.56
N ARG A 205 -12.53 -9.38 -13.74
CA ARG A 205 -12.95 -10.33 -12.69
C ARG A 205 -11.79 -11.21 -12.22
N LYS A 206 -10.93 -11.68 -13.12
CA LYS A 206 -9.73 -12.45 -12.78
C LYS A 206 -8.72 -11.62 -11.97
N ALA A 207 -8.52 -10.35 -12.31
CA ALA A 207 -7.62 -9.46 -11.58
C ALA A 207 -8.15 -9.19 -10.16
N LEU A 208 -9.44 -8.84 -10.05
CA LEU A 208 -10.12 -8.60 -8.78
C LEU A 208 -10.12 -9.85 -7.88
N GLY A 209 -10.34 -11.04 -8.45
CA GLY A 209 -10.31 -12.30 -7.69
C GLY A 209 -8.96 -12.60 -7.01
N LYS A 210 -7.87 -11.96 -7.44
CA LYS A 210 -6.56 -12.08 -6.79
C LYS A 210 -6.34 -11.07 -5.65
N MET A 211 -7.20 -10.06 -5.51
CA MET A 211 -7.08 -9.02 -4.48
C MET A 211 -7.63 -9.50 -3.14
N SER A 212 -7.07 -9.01 -2.03
CA SER A 212 -7.58 -9.31 -0.68
C SER A 212 -9.00 -8.80 -0.47
N PHE A 213 -9.69 -9.35 0.53
CA PHE A 213 -11.04 -8.92 0.91
C PHE A 213 -11.10 -7.40 1.16
N VAL A 214 -10.18 -6.86 1.97
CA VAL A 214 -10.10 -5.41 2.23
C VAL A 214 -9.79 -4.61 0.97
N SER A 215 -9.03 -5.15 0.03
CA SER A 215 -8.72 -4.45 -1.21
C SER A 215 -9.94 -4.31 -2.11
N LEU A 216 -10.79 -5.35 -2.19
CA LEU A 216 -12.04 -5.31 -2.93
C LEU A 216 -12.99 -4.26 -2.35
N VAL A 217 -13.19 -4.29 -1.02
CA VAL A 217 -14.02 -3.29 -0.32
C VAL A 217 -13.43 -1.88 -0.46
N GLY A 218 -12.10 -1.76 -0.40
CA GLY A 218 -11.40 -0.48 -0.58
C GLY A 218 -11.62 0.14 -1.95
N VAL A 219 -11.62 -0.66 -3.03
CA VAL A 219 -11.96 -0.17 -4.37
C VAL A 219 -13.37 0.41 -4.40
N LEU A 220 -14.35 -0.25 -3.76
CA LEU A 220 -15.72 0.24 -3.67
C LEU A 220 -15.82 1.57 -2.91
N ILE A 221 -15.14 1.69 -1.77
CA ILE A 221 -15.09 2.93 -0.98
C ILE A 221 -14.50 4.08 -1.80
N THR A 222 -13.38 3.86 -2.49
CA THR A 222 -12.75 4.90 -3.32
C THR A 222 -13.61 5.33 -4.51
N HIS A 223 -14.41 4.42 -5.06
CA HIS A 223 -15.32 4.73 -6.16
C HIS A 223 -16.47 5.66 -5.72
N GLN A 224 -16.96 5.52 -4.48
CA GLN A 224 -18.02 6.37 -3.93
C GLN A 224 -17.54 7.81 -3.69
N SER A 225 -16.32 7.97 -3.17
CA SER A 225 -15.72 9.29 -2.92
C SER A 225 -15.58 10.13 -4.19
N HIS A 226 -15.31 9.52 -5.35
CA HIS A 226 -15.14 10.24 -6.61
C HIS A 226 -16.47 10.60 -7.29
N ASN A 227 -17.56 9.86 -7.00
CA ASN A 227 -18.86 10.04 -7.65
C ASN A 227 -19.90 10.77 -6.77
N GLY A 228 -19.52 11.21 -5.56
CA GLY A 228 -20.37 12.02 -4.68
C GLY A 228 -21.66 11.34 -4.23
N ARG A 229 -21.76 10.00 -4.36
CA ARG A 229 -22.92 9.22 -3.96
C ARG A 229 -22.67 8.54 -2.62
N ASP A 230 -23.71 8.58 -1.79
CA ASP A 230 -23.92 7.78 -0.58
C ASP A 230 -22.70 7.65 0.35
N VAL A 231 -22.25 8.78 0.91
CA VAL A 231 -21.21 8.88 1.95
C VAL A 231 -21.50 7.94 3.14
N ASN A 232 -22.77 7.58 3.32
CA ASN A 232 -23.23 6.68 4.36
C ASN A 232 -22.66 5.26 4.18
N LEU A 233 -22.77 4.66 2.99
CA LEU A 233 -22.28 3.30 2.73
C LEU A 233 -20.76 3.19 2.91
N ALA A 234 -19.99 4.14 2.39
CA ALA A 234 -18.53 4.17 2.57
C ALA A 234 -18.15 4.18 4.06
N THR A 235 -18.83 5.03 4.84
CA THR A 235 -18.58 5.15 6.29
C THR A 235 -18.95 3.87 7.03
N GLN A 236 -20.11 3.28 6.70
CA GLN A 236 -20.52 2.00 7.28
C GLN A 236 -19.52 0.88 6.96
N LEU A 237 -19.06 0.79 5.71
CA LEU A 237 -18.06 -0.21 5.30
C LEU A 237 -16.72 -0.04 6.03
N VAL A 238 -16.26 1.20 6.24
CA VAL A 238 -15.04 1.46 7.02
C VAL A 238 -15.20 1.00 8.46
N ASN A 239 -16.31 1.35 9.11
CA ASN A 239 -16.59 0.94 10.49
C ASN A 239 -16.71 -0.60 10.61
N SER A 240 -17.44 -1.24 9.69
CA SER A 240 -17.58 -2.69 9.68
C SER A 240 -16.26 -3.41 9.41
N LEU A 241 -15.34 -2.80 8.62
CA LEU A 241 -13.99 -3.33 8.42
C LEU A 241 -13.14 -3.26 9.70
N ASP A 242 -13.25 -2.20 10.49
CA ASP A 242 -12.55 -2.11 11.76
C ASP A 242 -13.08 -3.16 12.77
N ILE A 243 -14.41 -3.32 12.85
CA ILE A 243 -15.03 -4.40 13.66
C ILE A 243 -14.55 -5.78 13.20
N LEU A 244 -14.51 -6.04 11.89
CA LEU A 244 -14.01 -7.30 11.33
C LEU A 244 -12.57 -7.57 11.78
N ARG A 245 -11.69 -6.56 11.74
CA ARG A 245 -10.28 -6.70 12.16
C ARG A 245 -10.17 -7.10 13.63
N GLU A 246 -11.01 -6.54 14.49
CA GLU A 246 -11.05 -6.87 15.91
C GLU A 246 -11.59 -8.27 16.16
N GLN A 247 -12.66 -8.67 15.46
CA GLN A 247 -13.24 -10.03 15.54
C GLN A 247 -12.31 -11.11 15.02
N LEU A 248 -11.53 -10.81 13.97
CA LEU A 248 -10.52 -11.72 13.47
C LEU A 248 -9.39 -11.91 14.47
N LEU A 249 -9.05 -10.90 15.27
CA LEU A 249 -8.04 -11.06 16.32
C LEU A 249 -8.49 -12.03 17.42
N THR A 250 -9.74 -11.95 17.86
CA THR A 250 -10.30 -12.86 18.86
C THR A 250 -10.47 -14.28 18.32
N SER A 251 -10.83 -14.43 17.05
CA SER A 251 -10.97 -15.72 16.38
C SER A 251 -9.62 -16.37 16.02
N CYS A 252 -8.62 -15.56 15.66
CA CYS A 252 -7.26 -16.02 15.34
C CYS A 252 -6.45 -16.48 16.58
N GLN A 253 -6.93 -16.26 17.81
CA GLN A 253 -6.32 -16.80 19.04
C GLN A 253 -6.06 -18.32 18.97
N LEU A 254 -6.77 -19.05 18.09
CA LEU A 254 -6.65 -20.49 17.91
C LEU A 254 -5.63 -20.94 16.83
N LEU A 255 -5.21 -20.06 15.90
CA LEU A 255 -4.38 -20.45 14.76
C LEU A 255 -2.92 -19.97 14.83
N TRP A 256 -2.63 -18.86 15.53
CA TRP A 256 -1.26 -18.35 15.64
C TRP A 256 -0.31 -19.29 16.42
N LYS A 257 -0.85 -20.13 17.32
CA LYS A 257 -0.09 -21.16 18.05
C LYS A 257 0.47 -22.26 17.13
N ILE A 258 -0.01 -22.37 15.89
CA ILE A 258 0.36 -23.45 14.96
C ILE A 258 1.41 -22.99 13.94
N VAL A 259 1.53 -21.68 13.65
CA VAL A 259 2.29 -21.17 12.49
C VAL A 259 3.32 -20.10 12.85
N ALA A 260 3.45 -19.64 14.10
CA ALA A 260 4.48 -18.66 14.43
C ALA A 260 5.91 -19.27 14.31
N PRO A 261 6.78 -18.76 13.42
CA PRO A 261 8.21 -19.04 13.52
C PRO A 261 8.74 -18.44 14.82
N ALA A 262 9.65 -19.16 15.48
CA ALA A 262 10.27 -18.72 16.72
C ALA A 262 10.78 -17.27 16.62
N PRO A 263 10.64 -16.45 17.67
CA PRO A 263 11.09 -15.07 17.65
C PRO A 263 12.58 -15.05 17.31
N GLN A 264 12.95 -14.43 16.18
CA GLN A 264 14.36 -14.18 15.89
C GLN A 264 14.90 -13.21 16.95
N PRO A 265 16.09 -13.48 17.52
CA PRO A 265 16.63 -12.66 18.59
C PRO A 265 16.80 -11.23 18.10
N GLN A 266 16.20 -10.31 18.84
CA GLN A 266 16.46 -8.88 18.70
C GLN A 266 17.92 -8.65 19.13
N SER A 267 18.69 -8.02 18.25
CA SER A 267 20.11 -7.70 18.37
C SER A 267 21.09 -8.76 17.83
N PHE A 268 21.83 -8.34 16.81
CA PHE A 268 23.03 -9.01 16.28
C PHE A 268 24.11 -9.23 17.37
N ALA A 269 24.03 -8.48 18.48
CA ALA A 269 24.96 -8.58 19.61
C ALA A 269 24.77 -9.87 20.44
N ASP A 270 23.57 -10.45 20.46
CA ASP A 270 23.31 -11.66 21.25
C ASP A 270 23.70 -12.95 20.50
N PHE A 271 23.69 -12.93 19.17
CA PHE A 271 24.19 -14.03 18.33
C PHE A 271 25.71 -14.24 18.52
N LEU A 272 26.48 -13.16 18.65
CA LEU A 272 27.93 -13.25 18.83
C LEU A 272 28.34 -13.69 20.26
N ARG A 273 27.51 -13.43 21.27
CA ARG A 273 27.76 -13.90 22.65
C ARG A 273 27.53 -15.40 22.81
N SER A 274 26.54 -15.97 22.11
CA SER A 274 26.28 -17.42 22.16
C SER A 274 27.39 -18.23 21.47
N SER A 275 27.94 -17.73 20.36
CA SER A 275 28.96 -18.46 19.59
C SER A 275 30.35 -18.53 20.25
N VAL A 276 30.64 -17.63 21.20
CA VAL A 276 31.93 -17.62 21.93
C VAL A 276 31.89 -18.51 23.19
N ALA A 277 30.71 -18.76 23.77
CA ALA A 277 30.56 -19.61 24.96
C ALA A 277 30.72 -21.13 24.67
N GLU A 278 30.49 -21.58 23.43
CA GLU A 278 30.57 -23.00 23.04
C GLU A 278 31.98 -23.52 22.69
N ARG A 279 33.03 -22.69 22.77
CA ARG A 279 34.42 -23.11 22.48
C ARG A 279 35.26 -23.49 23.70
N ALA A 280 34.68 -23.58 24.90
CA ALA A 280 35.37 -24.02 26.10
C ALA A 280 34.95 -25.44 26.51
N SER A 281 35.27 -26.45 25.69
CA SER A 281 35.25 -27.85 26.14
C SER A 281 36.57 -28.23 26.83
N PRO A 282 36.55 -28.85 28.02
CA PRO A 282 37.74 -29.37 28.68
C PRO A 282 38.22 -30.66 28.00
N ARG A 283 39.53 -30.75 27.77
CA ARG A 283 40.22 -31.94 27.28
C ARG A 283 40.08 -33.08 28.29
N LEU A 284 39.59 -34.24 27.86
CA LEU A 284 39.72 -35.49 28.60
C LEU A 284 41.01 -36.23 28.18
N PRO A 285 41.72 -36.90 29.11
CA PRO A 285 42.98 -37.56 28.84
C PRO A 285 42.79 -38.95 28.23
N ILE A 286 43.70 -39.28 27.32
CA ILE A 286 43.83 -40.58 26.65
C ILE A 286 44.44 -41.60 27.63
N ARG A 287 43.83 -42.78 27.73
CA ARG A 287 44.49 -44.03 28.10
C ARG A 287 43.93 -45.16 27.26
#